data_AF-A0A381Y9R0-F1
#
_entry.id   AF-A0A381Y9R0-F1
#
_cell.length_a   1.000
_cell.length_b   1.000
_cell.length_c   1.000
_cell.angle_alpha   90.00
_cell.angle_beta   90.00
_cell.angle_gamma   90.00
#
_symmetry.space_group_name_H-M   'P 1'
#
loop_
_entity.id
_entity.type
_entity.pdbx_description
1 polymer ?
#
loop_
_entity_poly.entity_id
_entity_poly.type
_entity_poly.pdbx_seq_one_letter_code
_entity_poly.pdbx_strand_id
1 'polypeptide(L)'
;MEWEMPRESKWIAGTIMFLLTLISSSSAFSLDQGAPIQESVDKRFARFGNGTVLDRKTNLLWMAKDYWQLESKWVNWYTAKEYAKKMNHKNYAGYQDWRIPTAKEASTLYDRRKRNTDKDGDKIFIDSMFPKGSGWGTWTSDEKRNKAITVSYKDEGGKAYQDKISGVDAFLRLVREAIPQ
;
A
#
# COMPACT_ATOMS: atom_id res chain seq x y z
N MET A 1 37.15 -54.33 -35.52
CA MET A 1 35.72 -54.58 -35.28
C MET A 1 35.64 -55.62 -34.18
N GLU A 2 34.65 -55.49 -33.30
CA GLU A 2 34.45 -56.23 -32.04
C GLU A 2 35.32 -55.80 -30.84
N TRP A 3 34.63 -55.52 -29.74
CA TRP A 3 35.08 -55.06 -28.42
C TRP A 3 35.37 -56.23 -27.49
N GLU A 4 36.03 -55.99 -26.34
CA GLU A 4 35.57 -56.37 -24.99
C GLU A 4 36.41 -55.62 -23.93
N MET A 5 35.75 -54.81 -23.10
CA MET A 5 36.29 -54.27 -21.84
C MET A 5 35.36 -54.71 -20.70
N PRO A 6 35.87 -55.13 -19.52
CA PRO A 6 35.04 -55.73 -18.48
C PRO A 6 34.24 -54.71 -17.67
N ARG A 7 33.06 -55.17 -17.25
CA ARG A 7 32.14 -54.55 -16.30
C ARG A 7 32.79 -54.25 -14.94
N GLU A 8 32.54 -53.04 -14.43
CA GLU A 8 32.27 -52.79 -13.00
C GLU A 8 31.30 -51.60 -12.90
N SER A 9 30.23 -51.82 -12.16
CA SER A 9 29.08 -50.94 -11.96
C SER A 9 29.35 -49.84 -10.92
N LYS A 10 28.75 -48.65 -11.10
CA LYS A 10 28.11 -47.87 -10.02
C LYS A 10 27.32 -46.69 -10.59
N TRP A 11 26.03 -46.68 -10.27
CA TRP A 11 25.08 -45.62 -10.51
C TRP A 11 25.53 -44.31 -9.84
N ILE A 12 25.60 -43.20 -10.60
CA ILE A 12 25.51 -41.86 -9.99
C ILE A 12 24.31 -41.17 -10.61
N ALA A 13 23.32 -41.02 -9.73
CA ALA A 13 22.05 -40.38 -9.95
C ALA A 13 22.21 -38.95 -10.50
N GLY A 14 21.22 -38.56 -11.29
CA GLY A 14 21.10 -37.24 -11.89
C GLY A 14 21.28 -36.11 -10.88
N THR A 15 22.09 -35.14 -11.28
CA THR A 15 22.07 -33.79 -10.72
C THR A 15 21.80 -32.84 -11.88
N ILE A 16 20.56 -32.86 -12.37
CA ILE A 16 20.04 -31.73 -13.16
C ILE A 16 19.79 -30.63 -12.14
N MET A 17 20.78 -29.75 -11.97
CA MET A 17 20.64 -28.46 -11.32
C MET A 17 19.67 -27.62 -12.17
N PHE A 18 18.37 -27.82 -11.98
CA PHE A 18 17.37 -26.86 -12.41
C PHE A 18 17.48 -25.69 -11.44
N LEU A 19 18.25 -24.68 -11.84
CA LEU A 19 18.29 -23.37 -11.20
C LEU A 19 16.85 -22.84 -11.14
N LEU A 20 16.19 -23.05 -10.01
CA LEU A 20 15.08 -22.21 -9.57
C LEU A 20 15.69 -20.82 -9.37
N THR A 21 15.74 -20.04 -10.45
CA THR A 21 15.92 -18.61 -10.32
C THR A 21 14.77 -18.13 -9.46
N LEU A 22 15.05 -17.84 -8.19
CA LEU A 22 14.18 -17.02 -7.36
C LEU A 22 14.03 -15.70 -8.12
N ILE A 23 12.92 -15.58 -8.85
CA ILE A 23 12.50 -14.28 -9.36
C ILE A 23 12.16 -13.49 -8.11
N SER A 24 13.13 -12.69 -7.68
CA SER A 24 12.93 -11.70 -6.63
C SER A 24 11.78 -10.83 -7.11
N SER A 25 10.66 -10.91 -6.39
CA SER A 25 9.33 -10.44 -6.76
C SER A 25 9.22 -8.91 -6.93
N SER A 26 10.32 -8.17 -6.82
CA SER A 26 10.40 -6.74 -7.07
C SER A 26 10.34 -6.37 -8.55
N SER A 27 10.76 -7.26 -9.46
CA SER A 27 10.85 -6.96 -10.89
C SER A 27 9.50 -7.02 -11.62
N ALA A 28 8.58 -7.91 -11.18
CA ALA A 28 7.30 -8.11 -11.85
C ALA A 28 6.33 -6.94 -11.61
N PHE A 29 6.33 -6.35 -10.41
CA PHE A 29 5.45 -5.20 -10.09
C PHE A 29 5.85 -3.92 -10.85
N SER A 30 7.15 -3.70 -11.07
CA SER A 30 7.65 -2.50 -11.75
C SER A 30 7.35 -2.46 -13.25
N LEU A 31 7.11 -3.61 -13.89
CA LEU A 31 6.84 -3.68 -15.33
C LEU A 31 5.45 -3.12 -15.70
N ASP A 32 4.46 -3.24 -14.81
CA ASP A 32 3.10 -2.74 -15.03
C ASP A 32 2.97 -1.23 -14.73
N GLN A 33 3.74 -0.74 -13.77
CA GLN A 33 3.63 0.64 -13.24
C GLN A 33 4.65 1.63 -13.83
N GLY A 34 5.61 1.11 -14.60
CA GLY A 34 6.79 1.86 -15.05
C GLY A 34 7.78 2.14 -13.92
N ALA A 35 8.82 2.92 -14.22
CA ALA A 35 9.78 3.34 -13.20
C ALA A 35 9.14 4.35 -12.21
N PRO A 36 9.50 4.30 -10.91
CA PRO A 36 9.08 5.33 -9.96
C PRO A 36 9.49 6.72 -10.44
N ILE A 37 8.58 7.68 -10.37
CA ILE A 37 8.88 9.09 -10.69
C ILE A 37 9.61 9.79 -9.53
N GLN A 38 9.48 9.24 -8.33
CA GLN A 38 10.14 9.76 -7.14
C GLN A 38 10.27 8.65 -6.09
N GLU A 39 11.31 8.71 -5.28
CA GLU A 39 11.49 7.82 -4.16
C GLU A 39 11.88 8.59 -2.90
N SER A 40 11.42 8.08 -1.76
CA SER A 40 11.86 8.53 -0.45
C SER A 40 13.37 8.31 -0.25
N VAL A 41 13.99 9.11 0.61
CA VAL A 41 15.43 9.05 0.90
C VAL A 41 15.87 7.68 1.40
N ASP A 42 15.05 7.04 2.23
CA ASP A 42 15.29 5.69 2.77
C ASP A 42 14.81 4.57 1.83
N LYS A 43 14.37 4.93 0.61
CA LYS A 43 13.86 4.03 -0.42
C LYS A 43 12.68 3.16 0.01
N ARG A 44 12.04 3.45 1.14
CA ARG A 44 10.85 2.72 1.59
C ARG A 44 9.67 2.96 0.66
N PHE A 45 9.40 4.23 0.36
CA PHE A 45 8.31 4.65 -0.49
C PHE A 45 8.79 4.98 -1.92
N ALA A 46 8.04 4.51 -2.91
CA ALA A 46 8.21 4.85 -4.32
C ALA A 46 6.89 5.35 -4.88
N ARG A 47 6.90 6.54 -5.48
CA ARG A 47 5.73 7.15 -6.11
C ARG A 47 5.77 6.89 -7.61
N PHE A 48 4.63 6.51 -8.18
CA PHE A 48 4.48 6.24 -9.61
C PHE A 48 3.64 7.31 -10.31
N GLY A 49 3.81 7.42 -11.62
CA GLY A 49 3.14 8.42 -12.47
C GLY A 49 1.63 8.25 -12.56
N ASN A 50 1.12 7.06 -12.28
CA ASN A 50 -0.32 6.76 -12.30
C ASN A 50 -1.07 7.14 -11.01
N GLY A 51 -0.41 7.83 -10.07
CA GLY A 51 -1.05 8.33 -8.86
C GLY A 51 -1.07 7.33 -7.70
N THR A 52 -0.11 6.41 -7.65
CA THR A 52 0.08 5.45 -6.56
C THR A 52 1.40 5.66 -5.82
N VAL A 53 1.48 5.15 -4.59
CA VAL A 53 2.71 5.12 -3.78
C VAL A 53 2.88 3.70 -3.23
N LEU A 54 3.94 3.02 -3.63
CA LEU A 54 4.34 1.72 -3.09
C LEU A 54 5.06 1.92 -1.76
N ASP A 55 4.59 1.23 -0.72
CA ASP A 55 5.33 1.01 0.52
C ASP A 55 6.03 -0.34 0.44
N ARG A 56 7.34 -0.34 0.16
CA ARG A 56 8.15 -1.55 0.03
C ARG A 56 8.31 -2.32 1.34
N LYS A 57 8.12 -1.67 2.49
CA LYS A 57 8.23 -2.32 3.79
C LYS A 57 7.03 -3.22 4.08
N THR A 58 5.85 -2.79 3.67
CA THR A 58 4.60 -3.52 3.91
C THR A 58 4.09 -4.25 2.66
N ASN A 59 4.72 -4.03 1.50
CA ASN A 59 4.26 -4.49 0.20
C ASN A 59 2.83 -4.02 -0.15
N LEU A 60 2.49 -2.81 0.28
CA LEU A 60 1.17 -2.19 0.05
C LEU A 60 1.29 -1.09 -0.98
N LEU A 61 0.28 -0.98 -1.83
CA LEU A 61 0.13 0.12 -2.77
C LEU A 61 -0.97 1.06 -2.27
N TRP A 62 -0.62 2.32 -2.11
CA TRP A 62 -1.52 3.35 -1.61
C TRP A 62 -1.96 4.27 -2.74
N MET A 63 -3.20 4.75 -2.69
CA MET A 63 -3.56 5.94 -3.48
C MET A 63 -2.71 7.12 -2.99
N ALA A 64 -2.03 7.82 -3.90
CA ALA A 64 -1.17 8.94 -3.53
C ALA A 64 -2.01 10.06 -2.89
N LYS A 65 -3.08 10.47 -3.56
CA LYS A 65 -4.05 11.45 -3.06
C LYS A 65 -5.10 10.75 -2.21
N ASP A 66 -5.49 11.38 -1.11
CA ASP A 66 -6.59 10.92 -0.26
C ASP A 66 -7.95 11.46 -0.75
N TYR A 67 -9.03 11.08 -0.06
CA TYR A 67 -10.39 11.50 -0.40
C TYR A 67 -10.58 13.02 -0.38
N TRP A 68 -9.99 13.73 0.60
CA TRP A 68 -10.13 15.18 0.69
C TRP A 68 -9.49 15.87 -0.53
N GLN A 69 -8.29 15.45 -0.91
CA GLN A 69 -7.59 15.99 -2.08
C GLN A 69 -8.32 15.75 -3.41
N LEU A 70 -9.18 14.73 -3.47
CA LEU A 70 -9.91 14.34 -4.68
C LEU A 70 -11.34 14.86 -4.73
N GLU A 71 -12.01 14.97 -3.58
CA GLU A 71 -13.46 15.27 -3.52
C GLU A 71 -13.76 16.55 -2.73
N SER A 72 -12.78 17.12 -2.00
CA SER A 72 -12.92 18.32 -1.15
C SER A 72 -14.10 18.24 -0.18
N LYS A 73 -14.30 17.05 0.41
CA LYS A 73 -15.42 16.72 1.29
C LYS A 73 -14.95 15.90 2.48
N TRP A 74 -15.68 16.05 3.58
CA TRP A 74 -15.60 15.12 4.71
C TRP A 74 -16.20 13.77 4.33
N VAL A 75 -15.66 12.70 4.91
CA VAL A 75 -16.10 11.34 4.63
C VAL A 75 -16.47 10.63 5.91
N ASN A 76 -17.72 10.18 6.02
CA ASN A 76 -18.11 9.24 7.07
C ASN A 76 -17.74 7.81 6.64
N TRP A 77 -17.81 6.87 7.58
CA TRP A 77 -17.31 5.52 7.34
C TRP A 77 -18.10 4.75 6.26
N TYR A 78 -19.40 5.00 6.13
CA TYR A 78 -20.20 4.38 5.06
C TYR A 78 -19.85 4.96 3.69
N THR A 79 -19.71 6.28 3.58
CA THR A 79 -19.24 6.94 2.37
C THR A 79 -17.83 6.49 1.99
N ALA A 80 -16.96 6.18 2.97
CA ALA A 80 -15.64 5.62 2.70
C ALA A 80 -15.72 4.26 1.99
N LYS A 81 -16.66 3.39 2.38
CA LYS A 81 -16.88 2.10 1.70
C LYS A 81 -17.38 2.28 0.28
N GLU A 82 -18.34 3.18 0.09
CA GLU A 82 -18.85 3.48 -1.25
C GLU A 82 -17.77 4.13 -2.14
N TYR A 83 -16.87 4.91 -1.55
CA TYR A 83 -15.73 5.47 -2.27
C TYR A 83 -14.77 4.37 -2.75
N ALA A 84 -14.48 3.36 -1.93
CA ALA A 84 -13.68 2.21 -2.36
C ALA A 84 -14.30 1.51 -3.58
N LYS A 85 -15.61 1.23 -3.53
CA LYS A 85 -16.35 0.66 -4.68
C LYS A 85 -16.29 1.57 -5.91
N LYS A 86 -16.45 2.88 -5.74
CA LYS A 86 -16.35 3.88 -6.82
C LYS A 86 -14.96 3.84 -7.48
N MET A 87 -13.89 3.78 -6.70
CA MET A 87 -12.53 3.72 -7.25
C MET A 87 -12.26 2.40 -8.00
N ASN A 88 -12.85 1.30 -7.53
CA ASN A 88 -12.76 0.00 -8.19
C ASN A 88 -13.52 -0.02 -9.52
N HIS A 89 -14.76 0.49 -9.56
CA HIS A 89 -15.52 0.62 -10.80
C HIS A 89 -14.82 1.54 -11.81
N LYS A 90 -14.07 2.54 -11.35
CA LYS A 90 -13.29 3.44 -12.20
C LYS A 90 -11.97 2.85 -12.69
N ASN A 91 -11.59 1.65 -12.23
CA ASN A 91 -10.28 1.07 -12.48
C ASN A 91 -9.14 2.04 -12.15
N TYR A 92 -9.23 2.73 -11.00
CA TYR A 92 -8.27 3.78 -10.66
C TYR A 92 -6.84 3.23 -10.67
N ALA A 93 -5.95 3.93 -11.39
CA ALA A 93 -4.56 3.55 -11.60
C ALA A 93 -4.36 2.15 -12.24
N GLY A 94 -5.38 1.61 -12.90
CA GLY A 94 -5.37 0.28 -13.49
C GLY A 94 -5.86 -0.84 -12.57
N TYR A 95 -6.44 -0.49 -11.41
CA TYR A 95 -6.75 -1.44 -10.35
C TYR A 95 -8.21 -1.39 -9.87
N GLN A 96 -8.74 -2.55 -9.46
CA GLN A 96 -10.17 -2.76 -9.10
C GLN A 96 -10.39 -3.36 -7.69
N ASP A 97 -9.36 -3.39 -6.86
CA ASP A 97 -9.31 -4.05 -5.55
C ASP A 97 -8.87 -3.07 -4.43
N TRP A 98 -9.07 -1.77 -4.64
CA TRP A 98 -8.90 -0.76 -3.61
C TRP A 98 -9.84 -1.02 -2.44
N ARG A 99 -9.28 -0.95 -1.23
CA ARG A 99 -10.00 -1.16 0.02
C ARG A 99 -9.63 -0.10 1.05
N ILE A 100 -10.49 0.04 2.07
CA ILE A 100 -10.15 0.79 3.27
C ILE A 100 -9.02 0.04 3.99
N PRO A 101 -7.95 0.72 4.47
CA PRO A 101 -6.87 0.06 5.17
C PRO A 101 -7.32 -0.49 6.52
N THR A 102 -6.66 -1.53 7.00
CA THR A 102 -6.77 -1.91 8.42
C THR A 102 -6.08 -0.86 9.30
N ALA A 103 -6.42 -0.83 10.59
CA ALA A 103 -5.78 0.06 11.55
C ALA A 103 -4.29 -0.24 11.70
N LYS A 104 -3.87 -1.51 11.52
CA LYS A 104 -2.46 -1.90 11.52
C LYS A 104 -1.72 -1.28 10.33
N GLU A 105 -2.25 -1.44 9.12
CA GLU A 105 -1.65 -0.91 7.88
C GLU A 105 -1.60 0.62 7.90
N ALA A 106 -2.72 1.27 8.22
CA ALA A 106 -2.79 2.73 8.30
C ALA A 106 -1.79 3.31 9.29
N SER A 107 -1.55 2.64 10.43
CA SER A 107 -0.57 3.08 11.43
C SER A 107 0.87 3.02 10.92
N THR A 108 1.17 2.20 9.91
CA THR A 108 2.54 2.09 9.37
C THR A 108 2.98 3.33 8.58
N LEU A 109 2.04 4.17 8.14
CA LEU A 109 2.34 5.43 7.45
C LEU A 109 2.84 6.51 8.41
N TYR A 110 2.48 6.43 9.69
CA TYR A 110 2.96 7.37 10.70
C TYR A 110 4.42 7.08 11.07
N ASP A 111 5.26 8.10 10.95
CA ASP A 111 6.64 8.10 11.39
C ASP A 111 7.04 9.51 11.83
N ARG A 112 7.36 9.66 13.13
CA ARG A 112 7.77 10.93 13.75
C ARG A 112 9.00 11.56 13.09
N ARG A 113 9.78 10.82 12.28
CA ARG A 113 10.93 11.35 11.54
C ARG A 113 10.56 11.95 10.19
N LYS A 114 9.37 11.62 9.67
CA LYS A 114 8.85 12.13 8.38
C LYS A 114 8.09 13.44 8.59
N ARG A 115 7.98 14.23 7.53
CA ARG A 115 7.32 15.53 7.55
C ARG A 115 6.50 15.71 6.28
N ASN A 116 5.24 16.08 6.44
CA ASN A 116 4.34 16.52 5.39
C ASN A 116 3.34 17.53 5.97
N THR A 117 2.46 18.10 5.16
CA THR A 117 1.44 19.07 5.60
C THR A 117 0.05 18.64 5.19
N ASP A 118 -0.91 18.77 6.10
CA ASP A 118 -2.32 18.46 5.85
C ASP A 118 -3.03 19.57 5.06
N LYS A 119 -4.35 19.44 4.90
CA LYS A 119 -5.22 20.38 4.19
C LYS A 119 -5.21 21.81 4.73
N ASP A 120 -4.90 21.99 6.01
CA ASP A 120 -4.88 23.29 6.69
C ASP A 120 -3.45 23.85 6.77
N GLY A 121 -2.46 23.12 6.24
CA GLY A 121 -1.05 23.46 6.33
C GLY A 121 -0.38 22.98 7.61
N ASP A 122 -1.10 22.26 8.47
CA ASP A 122 -0.56 21.75 9.72
C ASP A 122 0.34 20.53 9.47
N LYS A 123 1.30 20.35 10.38
CA LYS A 123 2.29 19.28 10.28
C LYS A 123 1.66 17.91 10.52
N ILE A 124 1.91 17.00 9.61
CA ILE A 124 1.63 15.57 9.76
C ILE A 124 2.91 14.75 9.52
N PHE A 125 2.93 13.56 10.10
CA PHE A 125 4.12 12.71 10.19
C PHE A 125 4.02 11.52 9.24
N ILE A 126 3.73 11.79 7.97
CA ILE A 126 3.81 10.80 6.87
C ILE A 126 4.92 11.23 5.89
N ASP A 127 5.37 10.30 5.05
CA ASP A 127 6.40 10.60 4.05
C ASP A 127 5.93 11.63 3.01
N SER A 128 6.87 12.48 2.55
CA SER A 128 6.65 13.47 1.48
C SER A 128 6.37 12.86 0.11
N MET A 129 6.53 11.54 -0.07
CA MET A 129 6.05 10.83 -1.26
C MET A 129 4.54 10.91 -1.42
N PHE A 130 3.80 11.14 -0.34
CA PHE A 130 2.38 11.50 -0.42
C PHE A 130 2.24 13.00 -0.70
N PRO A 131 1.37 13.44 -1.64
CA PRO A 131 1.17 14.86 -1.92
C PRO A 131 0.65 15.62 -0.69
N LYS A 132 1.14 16.86 -0.51
CA LYS A 132 0.67 17.81 0.51
C LYS A 132 -0.83 18.10 0.40
N GLY A 133 -1.45 18.50 1.51
CA GLY A 133 -2.86 18.88 1.53
C GLY A 133 -3.81 17.70 1.73
N SER A 134 -3.29 16.53 2.14
CA SER A 134 -4.13 15.40 2.55
C SER A 134 -4.81 15.69 3.89
N GLY A 135 -5.78 14.88 4.25
CA GLY A 135 -6.23 14.79 5.63
C GLY A 135 -5.11 14.43 6.60
N TRP A 136 -5.36 14.70 7.88
CA TRP A 136 -4.45 14.37 8.97
C TRP A 136 -4.64 12.96 9.54
N GLY A 137 -5.40 12.11 8.87
CA GLY A 137 -5.66 10.76 9.31
C GLY A 137 -6.32 9.91 8.23
N THR A 138 -6.82 8.75 8.60
CA THR A 138 -7.65 7.91 7.72
C THR A 138 -8.60 7.04 8.53
N TRP A 139 -9.80 6.82 7.99
CA TRP A 139 -10.67 5.71 8.36
C TRP A 139 -9.97 4.39 8.11
N THR A 140 -10.39 3.39 8.89
CA THR A 140 -9.92 2.02 8.78
C THR A 140 -11.10 1.04 8.70
N SER A 141 -10.83 -0.18 8.25
CA SER A 141 -11.83 -1.25 8.19
C SER A 141 -12.14 -1.85 9.57
N ASP A 142 -11.32 -1.56 10.58
CA ASP A 142 -11.46 -2.09 11.94
C ASP A 142 -12.63 -1.43 12.64
N GLU A 143 -13.66 -2.21 12.94
CA GLU A 143 -14.92 -1.72 13.48
C GLU A 143 -15.38 -2.41 14.75
N LYS A 144 -16.20 -1.70 15.54
CA LYS A 144 -16.87 -2.20 16.73
C LYS A 144 -18.24 -1.55 16.85
N ARG A 145 -19.31 -2.34 16.62
CA ARG A 145 -20.71 -1.88 16.66
C ARG A 145 -20.93 -0.67 15.72
N ASN A 146 -21.42 0.45 16.24
CA ASN A 146 -21.64 1.70 15.52
C ASN A 146 -20.36 2.54 15.35
N LYS A 147 -19.18 2.05 15.75
CA LYS A 147 -17.91 2.77 15.64
C LYS A 147 -16.92 2.07 14.72
N ALA A 148 -16.00 2.83 14.14
CA ALA A 148 -14.82 2.34 13.44
C ALA A 148 -13.57 3.08 13.91
N ILE A 149 -12.39 2.49 13.71
CA ILE A 149 -11.13 3.11 14.09
C ILE A 149 -10.71 4.13 13.01
N THR A 150 -10.27 5.28 13.47
CA THR A 150 -9.48 6.24 12.69
C THR A 150 -8.04 6.22 13.17
N VAL A 151 -7.09 6.36 12.26
CA VAL A 151 -5.67 6.56 12.57
C VAL A 151 -5.31 8.01 12.33
N SER A 152 -4.69 8.65 13.31
CA SER A 152 -4.16 10.01 13.20
C SER A 152 -2.71 10.00 12.74
N TYR A 153 -2.36 10.98 11.91
CA TYR A 153 -1.01 11.30 11.47
C TYR A 153 -0.51 12.63 12.03
N LYS A 154 -1.32 13.33 12.82
CA LYS A 154 -1.00 14.59 13.50
C LYS A 154 -0.47 14.32 14.89
N ASP A 155 0.28 15.27 15.42
CA ASP A 155 0.83 15.22 16.78
C ASP A 155 1.48 13.86 17.06
N GLU A 156 1.05 13.14 18.09
CA GLU A 156 1.58 11.83 18.49
C GLU A 156 1.10 10.65 17.65
N GLY A 157 0.24 10.91 16.66
CA GLY A 157 -0.46 9.89 15.91
C GLY A 157 -1.50 9.19 16.80
N GLY A 158 -1.76 7.91 16.51
CA GLY A 158 -2.60 7.07 17.36
C GLY A 158 -3.92 6.66 16.71
N LYS A 159 -4.75 5.96 17.49
CA LYS A 159 -6.01 5.33 17.05
C LYS A 159 -7.15 5.82 17.92
N ALA A 160 -8.29 6.13 17.31
CA ALA A 160 -9.51 6.49 18.02
C ALA A 160 -10.73 5.81 17.42
N TYR A 161 -11.63 5.31 18.27
CA TYR A 161 -12.95 4.86 17.83
C TYR A 161 -13.85 6.06 17.61
N GLN A 162 -14.36 6.20 16.39
CA GLN A 162 -15.30 7.24 16.00
C GLN A 162 -16.63 6.63 15.55
N ASP A 163 -17.73 7.35 15.76
CA ASP A 163 -19.04 6.92 15.27
C ASP A 163 -19.05 6.88 13.74
N LYS A 164 -19.63 5.81 13.16
CA LYS A 164 -19.60 5.58 11.70
C LYS A 164 -20.42 6.60 10.91
N ILE A 165 -21.37 7.29 11.56
CA ILE A 165 -22.30 8.25 10.94
C ILE A 165 -21.95 9.67 11.37
N SER A 166 -21.85 9.91 12.69
CA SER A 166 -21.64 11.24 13.26
C SER A 166 -20.18 11.56 13.58
N GLY A 167 -19.25 10.63 13.32
CA GLY A 167 -17.82 10.89 13.42
C GLY A 167 -17.43 12.06 12.54
N VAL A 168 -16.97 13.13 13.18
CA VAL A 168 -16.49 14.34 12.51
C VAL A 168 -15.04 14.18 12.11
N ASP A 169 -14.62 14.97 11.13
CA ASP A 169 -13.21 15.21 10.84
C ASP A 169 -12.38 13.97 10.46
N ALA A 170 -13.02 13.02 9.77
CA ALA A 170 -12.36 11.83 9.29
C ALA A 170 -12.09 11.87 7.77
N PHE A 171 -10.96 11.27 7.40
CA PHE A 171 -10.41 11.26 6.05
C PHE A 171 -10.24 9.82 5.57
N LEU A 172 -9.80 9.63 4.33
CA LEU A 172 -9.63 8.29 3.78
C LEU A 172 -8.52 8.24 2.74
N ARG A 173 -7.55 7.36 2.96
CA ARG A 173 -6.60 6.92 1.93
C ARG A 173 -6.77 5.42 1.70
N LEU A 174 -7.17 5.05 0.49
CA LEU A 174 -7.33 3.64 0.12
C LEU A 174 -5.99 2.97 -0.11
N VAL A 175 -6.01 1.66 0.09
CA VAL A 175 -4.86 0.77 -0.05
C VAL A 175 -5.26 -0.49 -0.80
N ARG A 176 -4.28 -1.18 -1.38
CA ARG A 176 -4.37 -2.56 -1.87
C ARG A 176 -3.03 -3.27 -1.69
N GLU A 177 -3.00 -4.57 -1.94
CA GLU A 177 -1.73 -5.30 -2.06
C GLU A 177 -0.98 -4.84 -3.31
N ALA A 178 0.34 -4.67 -3.22
CA ALA A 178 1.13 -4.34 -4.41
C ALA A 178 1.17 -5.53 -5.38
N ILE A 179 1.36 -6.74 -4.86
CA ILE A 179 1.38 -7.97 -5.67
C ILE A 179 0.11 -8.77 -5.34
N PRO A 180 -0.75 -9.09 -6.32
CA PRO A 180 -1.85 -10.03 -6.10
C PRO A 180 -1.30 -11.38 -5.62
N GLN A 181 -1.86 -11.92 -4.53
CA GLN A 181 -1.56 -13.29 -4.09
C GLN A 181 -2.18 -14.32 -5.03
#